data_AF-A0A1F6N089-F1
#
_entry.id   AF-A0A1F6N089-F1
#
_cell.length_a   1.000
_cell.length_b   1.000
_cell.length_c   1.000
_cell.angle_alpha   90.00
_cell.angle_beta   90.00
_cell.angle_gamma   90.00
#
_symmetry.space_group_name_H-M   'P 1'
#
loop_
_entity.id
_entity.type
_entity.pdbx_description
1 polymer ?
#
loop_
_entity_poly.entity_id
_entity_poly.type
_entity_poly.pdbx_seq_one_letter_code
_entity_poly.pdbx_strand_id
1 'polypeptide(L)'
;MEKLNRLTLKDFLVQREIDVDSLMVTFLRRMAEEQPLLSQVEINFISPDEEPNTGGFFDVIELGEGKFVPTIFIVTEQTNHMVALMKNRQTSIEMSASMLALSFENMTPRLLRLFIIAHELGHATDYIKNYEKYGGIQEWREHYEANLLLLPVTGLDPAELQSEISGCKSLEEFFSVFPSLRKSINLLGIKTLSELQRAQEIAYRTSPYESYADNFAAEFIKRNAVKLGLQEMLSEENKFILKRAA
;
A
#
# COMPACT_ATOMS: atom_id res chain seq x y z
N MET A 1 -4.01 4.56 28.18
CA MET A 1 -3.46 3.43 27.43
C MET A 1 -4.62 2.72 26.78
N GLU A 2 -5.01 3.18 25.59
CA GLU A 2 -5.92 2.41 24.74
C GLU A 2 -5.26 1.05 24.46
N LYS A 3 -6.02 -0.03 24.61
CA LYS A 3 -5.55 -1.36 24.22
C LYS A 3 -5.35 -1.32 22.71
N LEU A 4 -4.10 -1.20 22.28
CA LEU A 4 -3.72 -1.44 20.90
C LEU A 4 -4.18 -2.85 20.55
N ASN A 5 -5.17 -2.97 19.66
CA ASN A 5 -5.66 -4.23 19.08
C ASN A 5 -4.62 -4.79 18.08
N ARG A 6 -3.36 -4.84 18.49
CA ARG A 6 -2.25 -5.35 17.70
C ARG A 6 -2.05 -6.82 18.03
N LEU A 7 -2.05 -7.63 16.99
CA LEU A 7 -1.76 -9.05 17.09
C LEU A 7 -0.74 -9.39 16.03
N THR A 8 0.19 -10.28 16.35
CA THR A 8 1.01 -10.90 15.32
C THR A 8 0.09 -11.59 14.31
N LEU A 9 0.48 -11.64 13.04
CA LEU A 9 -0.29 -12.34 12.00
C LEU A 9 -0.57 -13.78 12.42
N LYS A 10 0.38 -14.44 13.09
CA LYS A 10 0.19 -15.77 13.65
C LYS A 10 -0.96 -15.81 14.66
N ASP A 11 -0.98 -14.91 15.63
CA ASP A 11 -2.00 -14.88 16.68
C ASP A 11 -3.36 -14.46 16.13
N PHE A 12 -3.37 -13.48 15.21
CA PHE A 12 -4.56 -13.05 14.47
C PHE A 12 -5.25 -14.23 13.77
N LEU A 13 -4.49 -15.11 13.12
CA LEU A 13 -5.03 -16.27 12.40
C LEU A 13 -5.58 -17.40 13.29
N VAL A 14 -5.30 -17.35 14.61
CA VAL A 14 -5.76 -18.32 15.60
C VAL A 14 -6.96 -17.79 16.39
N GLN A 15 -7.04 -16.47 16.59
CA GLN A 15 -8.15 -15.84 17.31
C GLN A 15 -9.43 -15.89 16.47
N ARG A 16 -10.51 -16.41 17.07
CA ARG A 16 -11.81 -16.62 16.40
C ARG A 16 -12.80 -15.46 16.57
N GLU A 17 -12.43 -14.43 17.32
CA GLU A 17 -13.35 -13.37 17.78
C GLU A 17 -13.25 -12.07 16.97
N ILE A 18 -12.37 -12.00 15.98
CA ILE A 18 -12.19 -10.79 15.17
C ILE A 18 -13.15 -10.85 13.98
N ASP A 19 -14.10 -9.93 13.95
CA ASP A 19 -15.09 -9.80 12.88
C ASP A 19 -14.43 -9.24 11.62
N VAL A 20 -13.85 -10.12 10.80
CA VAL A 20 -13.28 -9.75 9.51
C VAL A 20 -13.65 -10.74 8.43
N ASP A 21 -13.78 -10.24 7.19
CA ASP A 21 -14.23 -11.03 6.05
C ASP A 21 -13.41 -12.31 5.87
N SER A 22 -14.13 -13.41 5.62
CA SER A 22 -13.57 -14.76 5.46
C SER A 22 -12.53 -14.86 4.35
N LEU A 23 -12.65 -14.06 3.27
CA LEU A 23 -11.63 -14.01 2.22
C LEU A 23 -10.34 -13.38 2.74
N MET A 24 -10.42 -12.30 3.52
CA MET A 24 -9.23 -11.66 4.08
C MET A 24 -8.49 -12.61 5.03
N VAL A 25 -9.20 -13.36 5.88
CA VAL A 25 -8.58 -14.38 6.74
C VAL A 25 -7.92 -15.48 5.90
N THR A 26 -8.59 -15.95 4.84
CA THR A 26 -8.02 -16.94 3.92
C THR A 26 -6.78 -16.41 3.21
N PHE A 27 -6.82 -15.14 2.79
CA PHE A 27 -5.72 -14.44 2.13
C PHE A 27 -4.49 -14.32 3.04
N LEU A 28 -4.67 -13.78 4.24
CA LEU A 28 -3.61 -13.63 5.24
C LEU A 28 -3.05 -14.99 5.68
N ARG A 29 -3.88 -16.03 5.78
CA ARG A 29 -3.42 -17.39 6.06
C ARG A 29 -2.50 -17.91 4.97
N ARG A 30 -2.86 -17.73 3.70
CA ARG A 30 -2.02 -18.13 2.56
C ARG A 30 -0.72 -17.35 2.50
N MET A 31 -0.75 -16.04 2.79
CA MET A 31 0.46 -15.23 2.91
C MET A 31 1.40 -15.79 3.99
N ALA A 32 0.89 -16.08 5.18
CA ALA A 32 1.69 -16.63 6.28
C ALA A 32 2.27 -18.02 5.97
N GLU A 33 1.54 -18.85 5.22
CA GLU A 33 2.00 -20.17 4.76
C GLU A 33 3.12 -20.07 3.72
N GLU A 34 3.03 -19.14 2.77
CA GLU A 34 4.03 -18.95 1.70
C GLU A 34 5.24 -18.11 2.13
N GLN A 35 5.07 -17.23 3.11
CA GLN A 35 6.12 -16.40 3.70
C GLN A 35 6.12 -16.52 5.23
N PRO A 36 6.75 -17.57 5.79
CA PRO A 36 6.74 -17.82 7.24
C PRO A 36 7.31 -16.68 8.09
N LEU A 37 8.18 -15.84 7.52
CA LEU A 37 8.72 -14.64 8.16
C LEU A 37 7.62 -13.63 8.54
N LEU A 38 6.49 -13.60 7.82
CA LEU A 38 5.38 -12.71 8.12
C LEU A 38 4.65 -13.07 9.42
N SER A 39 4.89 -14.26 9.99
CA SER A 39 4.24 -14.70 11.22
C SER A 39 4.49 -13.77 12.42
N GLN A 40 5.60 -13.02 12.41
CA GLN A 40 5.98 -12.06 13.45
C GLN A 40 5.49 -10.62 13.20
N VAL A 41 4.93 -10.34 12.01
CA VAL A 41 4.42 -9.00 11.67
C VAL A 41 3.13 -8.75 12.44
N GLU A 42 3.04 -7.61 13.13
CA GLU A 42 1.80 -7.19 13.78
C GLU A 42 0.81 -6.62 12.76
N ILE A 43 -0.47 -6.91 12.97
CA ILE A 43 -1.57 -6.34 12.21
C ILE A 43 -2.37 -5.45 13.16
N ASN A 44 -2.62 -4.22 12.71
CA ASN A 44 -3.49 -3.28 13.39
C ASN A 44 -4.61 -2.83 12.46
N PHE A 45 -5.85 -2.83 12.94
CA PHE A 45 -6.98 -2.29 12.19
C PHE A 45 -7.32 -0.89 12.67
N ILE A 46 -7.43 0.06 11.73
CA ILE A 46 -7.67 1.48 12.03
C ILE A 46 -8.90 2.02 11.29
N SER A 47 -9.44 3.14 11.74
CA SER A 47 -10.57 3.80 11.08
C SER A 47 -10.13 4.56 9.82
N PRO A 48 -10.96 4.63 8.77
CA PRO A 48 -10.75 5.58 7.66
C PRO A 48 -10.65 7.04 8.12
N ASP A 49 -11.22 7.39 9.27
CA ASP A 49 -11.10 8.76 9.81
C ASP A 49 -9.67 9.08 10.28
N GLU A 50 -8.92 8.05 10.70
CA GLU A 50 -7.50 8.18 11.08
C GLU A 50 -6.63 8.30 9.83
N GLU A 51 -6.98 7.56 8.76
CA GLU A 51 -6.22 7.50 7.50
C GLU A 51 -7.13 7.63 6.26
N PRO A 52 -7.60 8.85 5.95
CA PRO A 52 -8.63 9.06 4.91
C PRO A 52 -8.09 8.97 3.48
N ASN A 53 -6.77 8.99 3.28
CA ASN A 53 -6.13 9.05 1.96
C ASN A 53 -5.35 7.78 1.59
N THR A 54 -5.39 6.74 2.44
CA THR A 54 -4.76 5.43 2.18
C THR A 54 -5.66 4.26 2.60
N GLY A 55 -5.40 3.06 2.12
CA GLY A 55 -6.05 1.82 2.59
C GLY A 55 -5.25 1.09 3.67
N GLY A 56 -4.02 1.53 3.93
CA GLY A 56 -3.11 0.96 4.91
C GLY A 56 -1.71 1.54 4.76
N PHE A 57 -0.82 1.16 5.68
CA PHE A 57 0.60 1.49 5.60
C PHE A 57 1.41 0.51 6.46
N PHE A 58 2.70 0.42 6.18
CA PHE A 58 3.66 -0.32 6.97
C PHE A 58 4.50 0.64 7.83
N ASP A 59 4.73 0.29 9.10
CA ASP A 59 5.69 0.97 9.96
C ASP A 59 6.37 -0.03 10.92
N VAL A 60 7.47 0.42 11.54
CA VAL A 60 8.22 -0.34 12.53
C VAL A 60 8.07 0.34 13.89
N ILE A 61 7.30 -0.29 14.78
CA ILE A 61 6.92 0.33 16.06
C ILE A 61 7.93 -0.02 17.15
N GLU A 62 8.43 1.00 17.85
CA GLU A 62 9.26 0.82 19.05
C GLU A 62 8.37 0.50 20.26
N LEU A 63 8.57 -0.68 20.86
CA LEU A 63 7.85 -1.13 22.06
C LEU A 63 8.59 -0.77 23.37
N GLY A 64 9.72 -0.08 23.27
CA GLY A 64 10.64 0.21 24.38
C GLY A 64 11.85 -0.73 24.41
N GLU A 65 12.89 -0.32 25.13
CA GLU A 65 14.15 -1.08 25.30
C GLU A 65 14.85 -1.44 23.98
N GLY A 66 14.67 -0.63 22.92
CA GLY A 66 15.24 -0.89 21.60
C GLY A 66 14.58 -2.07 20.86
N LYS A 67 13.42 -2.54 21.32
CA LYS A 67 12.64 -3.56 20.63
C LYS A 67 11.74 -2.90 19.58
N PHE A 68 11.94 -3.31 18.34
CA PHE A 68 11.18 -2.86 17.17
C PHE A 68 10.30 -3.99 16.65
N VAL A 69 9.07 -3.67 16.23
CA VAL A 69 8.14 -4.65 15.68
C VAL A 69 7.57 -4.16 14.35
N PRO A 70 7.80 -4.92 13.25
CA PRO A 70 7.18 -4.62 11.96
C PRO A 70 5.66 -4.75 12.08
N THR A 71 4.95 -3.70 11.69
CA THR A 71 3.50 -3.59 11.85
C THR A 71 2.89 -3.10 10.55
N ILE A 72 1.83 -3.78 10.09
CA ILE A 72 0.97 -3.24 9.04
C ILE A 72 -0.30 -2.69 9.66
N PHE A 73 -0.70 -1.52 9.20
CA PHE A 73 -1.96 -0.87 9.53
C PHE A 73 -2.91 -1.08 8.37
N ILE A 74 -4.07 -1.65 8.64
CA ILE A 74 -5.10 -1.94 7.65
C ILE A 74 -6.30 -1.09 8.00
N VAL A 75 -6.70 -0.20 7.10
CA VAL A 75 -7.95 0.54 7.28
C VAL A 75 -9.12 -0.45 7.25
N THR A 76 -9.98 -0.38 8.25
CA THR A 76 -11.15 -1.26 8.41
C THR A 76 -12.05 -1.23 7.17
N GLU A 77 -12.79 -2.32 6.94
CA GLU A 77 -13.56 -2.49 5.71
C GLU A 77 -14.74 -1.53 5.66
N GLN A 78 -14.57 -0.44 4.91
CA GLN A 78 -15.65 0.40 4.45
C GLN A 78 -15.60 0.43 2.92
N THR A 79 -16.54 -0.23 2.26
CA THR A 79 -16.62 -0.24 0.78
C THR A 79 -16.57 1.18 0.21
N ASN A 80 -17.21 2.14 0.88
CA ASN A 80 -17.19 3.55 0.50
C ASN A 80 -15.79 4.17 0.54
N HIS A 81 -14.96 3.80 1.53
CA HIS A 81 -13.57 4.26 1.61
C HIS A 81 -12.75 3.76 0.43
N MET A 82 -12.81 2.46 0.14
CA MET A 82 -12.12 1.88 -1.03
C MET A 82 -12.60 2.49 -2.35
N VAL A 83 -13.91 2.75 -2.49
CA VAL A 83 -14.47 3.46 -3.67
C VAL A 83 -13.95 4.90 -3.76
N ALA A 84 -13.83 5.60 -2.64
CA ALA A 84 -13.24 6.94 -2.60
C ALA A 84 -11.77 6.92 -3.01
N LEU A 85 -10.98 5.94 -2.53
CA LEU A 85 -9.60 5.74 -2.96
C LEU A 85 -9.50 5.47 -4.45
N MET A 86 -10.37 4.60 -5.01
CA MET A 86 -10.46 4.36 -6.47
C MET A 86 -10.63 5.63 -7.29
N LYS A 87 -11.34 6.62 -6.76
CA LYS A 87 -11.54 7.91 -7.41
C LYS A 87 -10.36 8.87 -7.20
N ASN A 88 -9.87 8.96 -5.97
CA ASN A 88 -8.88 9.98 -5.59
C ASN A 88 -7.45 9.58 -5.95
N ARG A 89 -7.17 8.27 -6.04
CA ARG A 89 -5.86 7.68 -6.34
C ARG A 89 -5.89 6.88 -7.64
N GLN A 90 -6.62 7.41 -8.62
CA GLN A 90 -6.94 6.71 -9.86
C GLN A 90 -5.69 6.18 -10.57
N THR A 91 -4.64 6.99 -10.71
CA THR A 91 -3.41 6.59 -11.41
C THR A 91 -2.69 5.45 -10.68
N SER A 92 -2.55 5.53 -9.36
CA SER A 92 -1.97 4.45 -8.54
C SER A 92 -2.74 3.14 -8.74
N ILE A 93 -4.07 3.22 -8.81
CA ILE A 93 -4.93 2.03 -8.88
C ILE A 93 -4.99 1.47 -10.31
N GLU A 94 -4.91 2.30 -11.34
CA GLU A 94 -4.68 1.89 -12.72
C GLU A 94 -3.37 1.10 -12.85
N MET A 95 -2.31 1.57 -12.20
CA MET A 95 -1.02 0.86 -12.17
C MET A 95 -1.14 -0.50 -11.47
N SER A 96 -1.75 -0.55 -10.28
CA SER A 96 -2.00 -1.81 -9.57
C SER A 96 -2.87 -2.78 -10.41
N ALA A 97 -3.91 -2.28 -11.09
CA ALA A 97 -4.72 -3.09 -12.00
C ALA A 97 -3.89 -3.65 -13.15
N SER A 98 -3.06 -2.83 -13.79
CA SER A 98 -2.16 -3.27 -14.86
C SER A 98 -1.22 -4.38 -14.39
N MET A 99 -0.70 -4.31 -13.16
CA MET A 99 0.19 -5.35 -12.60
C MET A 99 -0.52 -6.68 -12.34
N LEU A 100 -1.83 -6.63 -12.07
CA LEU A 100 -2.72 -7.78 -12.02
C LEU A 100 -3.21 -8.24 -13.41
N ALA A 101 -2.73 -7.59 -14.49
CA ALA A 101 -3.20 -7.75 -15.85
C ALA A 101 -4.71 -7.54 -15.99
N LEU A 102 -5.20 -6.47 -15.36
CA LEU A 102 -6.58 -6.02 -15.37
C LEU A 102 -6.71 -4.64 -15.97
N SER A 103 -7.87 -4.37 -16.57
CA SER A 103 -8.28 -3.00 -16.80
C SER A 103 -8.76 -2.37 -15.49
N PHE A 104 -8.68 -1.04 -15.40
CA PHE A 104 -9.10 -0.31 -14.21
C PHE A 104 -10.56 -0.58 -13.83
N GLU A 105 -11.45 -0.73 -14.81
CA GLU A 105 -12.88 -1.00 -14.62
C GLU A 105 -13.15 -2.36 -13.96
N ASN A 106 -12.19 -3.29 -14.05
CA ASN A 106 -12.25 -4.60 -13.42
C ASN A 106 -11.62 -4.62 -12.02
N MET A 107 -10.95 -3.54 -11.60
CA MET A 107 -10.50 -3.41 -10.22
C MET A 107 -11.73 -3.20 -9.32
N THR A 108 -11.97 -4.13 -8.41
CA THR A 108 -13.05 -3.98 -7.42
C THR A 108 -12.51 -3.40 -6.11
N PRO A 109 -13.35 -2.74 -5.28
CA PRO A 109 -12.95 -2.31 -3.93
C PRO A 109 -12.34 -3.44 -3.09
N ARG A 110 -12.88 -4.65 -3.24
CA ARG A 110 -12.39 -5.84 -2.53
C ARG A 110 -11.02 -6.27 -3.03
N LEU A 111 -10.79 -6.30 -4.34
CA LEU A 111 -9.50 -6.65 -4.92
C LEU A 111 -8.43 -5.61 -4.59
N LEU A 112 -8.79 -4.31 -4.64
CA LEU A 112 -7.92 -3.23 -4.23
C LEU A 112 -7.48 -3.39 -2.77
N ARG A 113 -8.41 -3.71 -1.86
CA ARG A 113 -8.09 -3.97 -0.45
C ARG A 113 -7.08 -5.12 -0.30
N LEU A 114 -7.26 -6.23 -1.01
CA LEU A 114 -6.31 -7.34 -0.98
C LEU A 114 -4.93 -6.95 -1.54
N PHE A 115 -4.90 -6.14 -2.60
CA PHE A 115 -3.67 -5.60 -3.15
C PHE A 115 -2.92 -4.74 -2.13
N ILE A 116 -3.62 -3.81 -1.48
CA ILE A 116 -3.03 -2.94 -0.43
C ILE A 116 -2.48 -3.78 0.73
N ILE A 117 -3.25 -4.74 1.26
CA ILE A 117 -2.78 -5.61 2.33
C ILE A 117 -1.52 -6.37 1.91
N ALA A 118 -1.50 -6.91 0.69
CA ALA A 118 -0.35 -7.63 0.17
C ALA A 118 0.86 -6.72 -0.04
N HIS A 119 0.63 -5.48 -0.46
CA HIS A 119 1.65 -4.46 -0.64
C HIS A 119 2.31 -4.12 0.71
N GLU A 120 1.53 -3.85 1.76
CA GLU A 120 2.11 -3.59 3.10
C GLU A 120 2.90 -4.78 3.65
N LEU A 121 2.43 -6.01 3.40
CA LEU A 121 3.19 -7.22 3.74
C LEU A 121 4.46 -7.38 2.88
N GLY A 122 4.48 -6.80 1.68
CA GLY A 122 5.67 -6.65 0.84
C GLY A 122 6.71 -5.78 1.54
N HIS A 123 6.33 -4.59 2.02
CA HIS A 123 7.23 -3.75 2.81
C HIS A 123 7.74 -4.44 4.07
N ALA A 124 6.85 -5.12 4.80
CA ALA A 124 7.26 -5.91 5.98
C ALA A 124 8.25 -7.03 5.62
N THR A 125 8.04 -7.70 4.48
CA THR A 125 8.95 -8.74 3.98
C THR A 125 10.31 -8.17 3.62
N ASP A 126 10.34 -7.01 2.96
CA ASP A 126 11.57 -6.31 2.59
C ASP A 126 12.36 -5.91 3.83
N TYR A 127 11.68 -5.27 4.79
CA TYR A 127 12.26 -4.88 6.08
C TYR A 127 12.90 -6.08 6.81
N ILE A 128 12.16 -7.17 7.02
CA ILE A 128 12.65 -8.35 7.74
C ILE A 128 13.86 -9.00 7.02
N LYS A 129 13.81 -9.08 5.69
CA LYS A 129 14.87 -9.76 4.92
C LYS A 129 16.14 -8.94 4.81
N ASN A 130 16.00 -7.63 4.59
CA ASN A 130 17.10 -6.80 4.14
C ASN A 130 17.59 -5.80 5.20
N TYR A 131 16.74 -5.40 6.17
CA TYR A 131 17.06 -4.30 7.08
C TYR A 131 17.15 -4.73 8.54
N GLU A 132 16.25 -5.58 9.02
CA GLU A 132 16.12 -5.94 10.45
C GLU A 132 17.46 -6.36 11.10
N LYS A 133 18.33 -7.04 10.36
CA LYS A 133 19.63 -7.53 10.87
C LYS A 133 20.83 -6.65 10.56
N TYR A 134 20.79 -5.85 9.50
CA TYR A 134 22.00 -5.24 8.91
C TYR A 134 22.00 -3.71 8.93
N GLY A 135 20.82 -3.08 8.95
CA GLY A 135 20.65 -1.62 8.97
C GLY A 135 19.67 -1.10 10.02
N GLY A 136 18.84 -2.01 10.55
CA GLY A 136 17.74 -1.67 11.44
C GLY A 136 16.73 -0.71 10.81
N ILE A 137 15.98 -0.04 11.67
CA ILE A 137 14.95 0.93 11.28
C ILE A 137 15.54 2.18 10.60
N GLN A 138 16.76 2.58 10.96
CA GLN A 138 17.37 3.80 10.48
C GLN A 138 17.69 3.72 8.99
N GLU A 139 18.38 2.66 8.55
CA GLU A 139 18.69 2.47 7.12
C GLU A 139 17.42 2.30 6.28
N TRP A 140 16.41 1.61 6.81
CA TRP A 140 15.10 1.50 6.17
C TRP A 140 14.45 2.87 5.92
N ARG A 141 14.43 3.72 6.96
CA ARG A 141 13.89 5.09 6.86
C ARG A 141 14.71 5.96 5.92
N GLU A 142 16.04 5.88 5.98
CA GLU A 142 16.91 6.63 5.06
C GLU A 142 16.69 6.26 3.61
N HIS A 143 16.47 4.97 3.32
CA HIS A 143 16.09 4.53 1.97
C HIS A 143 14.73 5.07 1.55
N TYR A 144 13.72 5.03 2.43
CA TYR A 144 12.41 5.60 2.15
C TYR A 144 12.49 7.11 1.86
N GLU A 145 13.13 7.88 2.75
CA GLU A 145 13.34 9.32 2.60
C GLU A 145 14.09 9.68 1.32
N ALA A 146 15.13 8.90 0.98
CA ALA A 146 15.86 9.09 -0.27
C ALA A 146 14.95 8.94 -1.50
N ASN A 147 13.94 8.05 -1.46
CA ASN A 147 12.96 7.94 -2.53
C ASN A 147 12.00 9.14 -2.57
N LEU A 148 11.54 9.64 -1.41
CA LEU A 148 10.70 10.85 -1.35
C LEU A 148 11.40 12.10 -1.91
N LEU A 149 12.72 12.19 -1.76
CA LEU A 149 13.49 13.31 -2.29
C LEU A 149 13.53 13.35 -3.83
N LEU A 150 13.29 12.21 -4.50
CA LEU A 150 13.30 12.08 -5.96
C LEU A 150 11.94 12.36 -6.61
N LEU A 151 10.90 12.57 -5.81
CA LEU A 151 9.55 12.78 -6.32
C LEU A 151 9.38 14.19 -6.92
N PRO A 152 8.38 14.38 -7.82
CA PRO A 152 8.07 15.68 -8.38
C PRO A 152 7.90 16.75 -7.31
N VAL A 153 7.09 16.48 -6.28
CA VAL A 153 7.05 17.25 -5.04
C VAL A 153 7.91 16.54 -4.01
N THR A 154 9.13 17.03 -3.85
CA THR A 154 10.14 16.49 -2.92
C THR A 154 9.60 16.40 -1.50
N GLY A 155 9.77 15.23 -0.87
CA GLY A 155 9.51 15.02 0.55
C GLY A 155 8.04 14.87 0.92
N LEU A 156 7.14 14.75 -0.07
CA LEU A 156 5.73 14.42 0.17
C LEU A 156 5.37 13.15 -0.58
N ASP A 157 4.76 12.17 0.07
CA ASP A 157 4.14 11.06 -0.64
C ASP A 157 2.84 11.52 -1.35
N PRO A 158 2.20 10.68 -2.19
CA PRO A 158 0.99 11.11 -2.88
C PRO A 158 -0.26 11.25 -1.99
N ALA A 159 -0.31 10.64 -0.80
CA ALA A 159 -1.39 10.84 0.17
C ALA A 159 -1.24 12.19 0.88
N GLU A 160 -0.03 12.53 1.29
CA GLU A 160 0.32 13.84 1.85
C GLU A 160 0.06 14.94 0.83
N LEU A 161 0.55 14.78 -0.41
CA LEU A 161 0.28 15.75 -1.48
C LEU A 161 -1.23 15.92 -1.70
N GLN A 162 -2.01 14.84 -1.72
CA GLN A 162 -3.46 14.90 -1.88
C GLN A 162 -4.13 15.69 -0.75
N SER A 163 -3.64 15.58 0.48
CA SER A 163 -4.10 16.38 1.62
C SER A 163 -3.82 17.86 1.38
N GLU A 164 -2.60 18.20 0.98
CA GLU A 164 -2.18 19.60 0.80
C GLU A 164 -2.87 20.29 -0.39
N ILE A 165 -3.14 19.57 -1.48
CA ILE A 165 -3.84 20.14 -2.64
C ILE A 165 -5.36 20.20 -2.47
N SER A 166 -5.94 19.47 -1.52
CA SER A 166 -7.41 19.36 -1.36
C SER A 166 -8.10 20.71 -1.10
N GLY A 167 -7.39 21.66 -0.48
CA GLY A 167 -7.84 23.03 -0.24
C GLY A 167 -7.56 24.01 -1.37
N CYS A 168 -6.82 23.61 -2.40
CA CYS A 168 -6.36 24.49 -3.47
C CYS A 168 -7.18 24.31 -4.75
N LYS A 169 -7.44 25.40 -5.48
CA LYS A 169 -8.14 25.38 -6.78
C LYS A 169 -7.18 25.37 -7.97
N SER A 170 -5.94 25.79 -7.77
CA SER A 170 -4.93 25.89 -8.82
C SER A 170 -3.52 25.65 -8.28
N LEU A 171 -2.57 25.39 -9.18
CA LEU A 171 -1.14 25.31 -8.83
C LEU A 171 -0.61 26.63 -8.27
N GLU A 172 -1.13 27.76 -8.74
CA GLU A 172 -0.70 29.07 -8.25
C GLU A 172 -1.11 29.29 -6.78
N GLU A 173 -2.32 28.87 -6.42
CA GLU A 173 -2.78 28.88 -5.04
C GLU A 173 -1.95 27.94 -4.17
N PHE A 174 -1.73 26.70 -4.62
CA PHE A 174 -0.89 25.72 -3.94
C PHE A 174 0.52 26.26 -3.66
N PHE A 175 1.19 26.86 -4.66
CA PHE A 175 2.52 27.44 -4.47
C PHE A 175 2.54 28.73 -3.65
N SER A 176 1.41 29.40 -3.51
CA SER A 176 1.30 30.55 -2.61
C SER A 176 1.24 30.11 -1.15
N VAL A 177 0.59 28.96 -0.87
CA VAL A 177 0.55 28.34 0.46
C VAL A 177 1.88 27.64 0.79
N PHE A 178 2.48 26.97 -0.18
CA PHE A 178 3.74 26.22 -0.03
C PHE A 178 4.87 26.77 -0.93
N PRO A 179 5.39 27.98 -0.65
CA PRO A 179 6.34 28.65 -1.54
C PRO A 179 7.70 27.95 -1.62
N SER A 180 8.08 27.17 -0.61
CA SER A 180 9.30 26.34 -0.61
C SER A 180 9.25 25.28 -1.71
N LEU A 181 8.09 24.67 -1.94
CA LEU A 181 7.90 23.59 -2.91
C LEU A 181 8.02 24.08 -4.36
N ARG A 182 7.74 25.37 -4.62
CA ARG A 182 7.87 25.96 -5.96
C ARG A 182 9.28 25.85 -6.54
N LYS A 183 10.31 25.79 -5.68
CA LYS A 183 11.73 25.71 -6.08
C LYS A 183 12.24 24.28 -6.20
N SER A 184 11.58 23.31 -5.58
CA SER A 184 11.99 21.90 -5.56
C SER A 184 11.34 21.06 -6.66
N ILE A 185 10.28 21.56 -7.30
CA ILE A 185 9.57 20.77 -8.31
C ILE A 185 10.18 20.93 -9.70
N ASN A 186 10.52 19.80 -10.32
CA ASN A 186 10.81 19.74 -11.75
C ASN A 186 9.51 19.80 -12.56
N LEU A 187 8.92 21.00 -12.66
CA LEU A 187 7.61 21.28 -13.25
C LEU A 187 7.52 21.14 -14.78
N LEU A 188 8.49 20.52 -15.45
CA LEU A 188 8.52 20.47 -16.92
C LEU A 188 7.25 19.80 -17.47
N GLY A 189 6.28 20.62 -17.87
CA GLY A 189 5.02 20.20 -18.48
C GLY A 189 3.79 20.11 -17.56
N ILE A 190 3.92 20.27 -16.23
CA ILE A 190 2.78 20.18 -15.29
C ILE A 190 2.05 21.52 -15.19
N LYS A 191 0.75 21.54 -15.51
CA LYS A 191 -0.09 22.75 -15.59
C LYS A 191 -1.29 22.74 -14.65
N THR A 192 -1.66 21.58 -14.11
CA THR A 192 -2.82 21.43 -13.22
C THR A 192 -2.48 20.65 -11.95
N LEU A 193 -3.30 20.81 -10.89
CA LEU A 193 -3.16 20.01 -9.66
C LEU A 193 -3.34 18.51 -9.92
N SER A 194 -4.23 18.15 -10.86
CA SER A 194 -4.44 16.76 -11.26
C SER A 194 -3.21 16.17 -11.98
N GLU A 195 -2.57 16.94 -12.86
CA GLU A 195 -1.31 16.52 -13.49
C GLU A 195 -0.17 16.39 -12.46
N LEU A 196 -0.12 17.27 -11.46
CA LEU A 196 0.85 17.19 -10.37
C LEU A 196 0.64 15.91 -9.55
N GLN A 197 -0.59 15.65 -9.10
CA GLN A 197 -0.95 14.43 -8.36
C GLN A 197 -0.61 13.17 -9.18
N ARG A 198 -0.98 13.15 -10.47
CA ARG A 198 -0.65 12.04 -11.36
C ARG A 198 0.86 11.81 -11.49
N ALA A 199 1.63 12.88 -11.69
CA ALA A 199 3.08 12.76 -11.79
C ALA A 199 3.69 12.24 -10.48
N GLN A 200 3.18 12.71 -9.34
CA GLN A 200 3.59 12.25 -8.02
C GLN A 200 3.33 10.75 -7.83
N GLU A 201 2.12 10.29 -8.16
CA GLU A 201 1.74 8.88 -8.03
C GLU A 201 2.60 7.96 -8.92
N ILE A 202 2.85 8.36 -10.17
CA ILE A 202 3.71 7.59 -11.08
C ILE A 202 5.13 7.50 -10.53
N ALA A 203 5.72 8.63 -10.14
CA ALA A 203 7.09 8.67 -9.64
C ALA A 203 7.23 7.85 -8.35
N TYR A 204 6.26 7.97 -7.44
CA TYR A 204 6.23 7.23 -6.19
C TYR A 204 6.14 5.73 -6.44
N ARG A 205 5.13 5.26 -7.19
CA ARG A 205 4.91 3.83 -7.45
C ARG A 205 6.01 3.16 -8.29
N THR A 206 6.71 3.93 -9.12
CA THR A 206 7.86 3.42 -9.90
C THR A 206 9.18 3.46 -9.15
N SER A 207 9.20 3.97 -7.91
CA SER A 207 10.39 3.95 -7.07
C SER A 207 10.79 2.51 -6.72
N PRO A 208 12.09 2.22 -6.49
CA PRO A 208 12.53 0.91 -6.03
C PRO A 208 11.83 0.42 -4.76
N TYR A 209 11.54 1.35 -3.83
CA TYR A 209 10.86 1.07 -2.57
C TYR A 209 9.44 0.53 -2.80
N GLU A 210 8.63 1.26 -3.57
CA GLU A 210 7.23 0.89 -3.84
C GLU A 210 7.12 -0.29 -4.81
N SER A 211 7.95 -0.32 -5.85
CA SER A 211 7.89 -1.35 -6.88
C SER A 211 8.20 -2.75 -6.32
N TYR A 212 9.01 -2.87 -5.27
CA TYR A 212 9.20 -4.14 -4.57
C TYR A 212 7.87 -4.65 -3.99
N ALA A 213 7.19 -3.82 -3.22
CA ALA A 213 5.94 -4.15 -2.55
C ALA A 213 4.81 -4.43 -3.55
N ASP A 214 4.70 -3.63 -4.60
CA ASP A 214 3.72 -3.83 -5.68
C ASP A 214 3.95 -5.14 -6.45
N ASN A 215 5.21 -5.47 -6.78
CA ASN A 215 5.53 -6.73 -7.45
C ASN A 215 5.22 -7.92 -6.54
N PHE A 216 5.59 -7.85 -5.26
CA PHE A 216 5.26 -8.86 -4.26
C PHE A 216 3.75 -9.10 -4.19
N ALA A 217 2.96 -8.01 -4.10
CA ALA A 217 1.51 -8.07 -4.04
C ALA A 217 0.90 -8.69 -5.30
N ALA A 218 1.31 -8.20 -6.47
CA ALA A 218 0.80 -8.67 -7.75
C ALA A 218 1.11 -10.15 -7.99
N GLU A 219 2.35 -10.59 -7.73
CA GLU A 219 2.76 -11.98 -7.88
C GLU A 219 1.99 -12.91 -6.95
N PHE A 220 1.84 -12.54 -5.67
CA PHE A 220 1.08 -13.33 -4.72
C PHE A 220 -0.38 -13.51 -5.15
N ILE A 221 -1.05 -12.41 -5.51
CA ILE A 221 -2.46 -12.43 -5.93
C ILE A 221 -2.63 -13.27 -7.19
N LYS A 222 -1.80 -13.05 -8.21
CA LYS A 222 -1.88 -13.81 -9.47
C LYS A 222 -1.67 -15.31 -9.24
N ARG A 223 -0.68 -15.69 -8.43
CA ARG A 223 -0.38 -17.09 -8.10
C ARG A 223 -1.51 -17.77 -7.31
N ASN A 224 -2.18 -17.03 -6.42
CA ASN A 224 -3.21 -17.57 -5.54
C ASN A 224 -4.65 -17.33 -6.01
N ALA A 225 -4.83 -16.73 -7.20
CA ALA A 225 -6.13 -16.30 -7.69
C ALA A 225 -7.22 -17.39 -7.64
N VAL A 226 -6.90 -18.61 -8.11
CA VAL A 226 -7.85 -19.74 -8.08
C VAL A 226 -8.23 -20.13 -6.65
N LYS A 227 -7.24 -20.22 -5.76
CA LYS A 227 -7.44 -20.61 -4.36
C LYS A 227 -8.22 -19.55 -3.56
N LEU A 228 -8.14 -18.29 -4.00
CA LEU A 228 -8.82 -17.16 -3.40
C LEU A 228 -10.18 -16.87 -4.06
N GLY A 229 -10.59 -17.64 -5.07
CA GLY A 229 -11.84 -17.40 -5.79
C GLY A 229 -11.81 -16.12 -6.65
N LEU A 230 -10.62 -15.63 -7.00
CA LEU A 230 -10.40 -14.39 -7.77
C LEU A 230 -10.27 -14.66 -9.28
N GLN A 231 -10.39 -15.90 -9.74
CA GLN A 231 -10.15 -16.25 -11.15
C GLN A 231 -11.07 -15.53 -12.14
N GLU A 232 -12.30 -15.20 -11.73
CA GLU A 232 -13.23 -14.42 -12.56
C GLU A 232 -12.89 -12.93 -12.60
N MET A 233 -12.12 -12.48 -11.61
CA MET A 233 -11.63 -11.12 -11.47
C MET A 233 -10.27 -10.91 -12.13
N LEU A 234 -9.72 -11.90 -12.86
CA LEU A 234 -8.48 -11.79 -13.64
C LEU A 234 -8.80 -11.89 -15.15
N SER A 235 -7.99 -11.23 -15.99
CA SER A 235 -8.16 -11.25 -17.45
C SER A 235 -8.14 -12.67 -18.04
N GLU A 236 -8.79 -12.86 -19.19
CA GLU A 236 -8.83 -14.13 -19.94
C GLU A 236 -7.42 -14.69 -20.23
N GLU A 237 -6.44 -13.81 -20.43
CA GLU A 237 -5.04 -14.18 -20.68
C GLU A 237 -4.42 -14.93 -19.49
N ASN A 238 -4.79 -14.55 -18.26
CA ASN A 238 -4.38 -15.24 -17.03
C ASN A 238 -5.20 -16.51 -16.75
N LYS A 239 -6.45 -16.59 -17.21
CA LYS A 239 -7.24 -17.85 -17.13
C LYS A 239 -6.55 -18.98 -17.90
N PHE A 240 -5.77 -18.65 -18.94
CA PHE A 240 -5.02 -19.62 -19.74
C PHE A 240 -3.74 -20.13 -19.04
N ILE A 241 -3.03 -19.27 -18.31
CA ILE A 241 -1.85 -19.66 -17.51
C ILE A 241 -2.26 -20.50 -16.31
N LEU A 242 -3.36 -20.15 -15.63
CA LEU A 242 -3.86 -20.87 -14.47
C LEU A 242 -4.36 -22.29 -14.80
N LYS A 243 -4.85 -22.54 -16.02
CA LYS A 243 -5.20 -23.89 -16.50
C LYS A 243 -4.01 -24.84 -16.67
N ARG A 244 -2.77 -24.34 -16.65
CA ARG A 244 -1.55 -25.17 -16.77
C ARG A 244 -0.87 -25.45 -15.42
N ALA A 245 -1.25 -24.73 -14.36
CA ALA A 245 -0.66 -24.85 -13.03
C ALA A 245 -1.54 -25.58 -12.00
N ALA A 246 -2.77 -25.94 -12.39
CA ALA A 246 -3.67 -26.82 -11.66
C ALA A 246 -3.57 -28.26 -12.19
#